data_AF-A0A9D6PCN1-F1
#
_entry.id   AF-A0A9D6PCN1-F1
#
_cell.length_a   1.000
_cell.length_b   1.000
_cell.length_c   1.000
_cell.angle_alpha   90.00
_cell.angle_beta   90.00
_cell.angle_gamma   90.00
#
_symmetry.space_group_name_H-M   'P 1'
#
loop_
_entity.id
_entity.type
_entity.pdbx_description
1 polymer ?
#
loop_
_entity_poly.entity_id
_entity_poly.type
_entity_poly.pdbx_seq_one_letter_code
_entity_poly.pdbx_strand_id
1 'polypeptide(L)'
;MFYSALHNRLLAATLAVFCLFLIATVAAWKVTQQVVLQEASNRLYQDSSQIKNLVSQRLELYLLATESLTKSVEIGGDITTASQWSSYIKSLGLTEKYPGVSSLSYSQKVEIPGKTSFIIRYIEPLAGREKAIGYDLTSEENRRRALEKARDTGKVAATGKITLPTTNGPGFGFFFPIYDTKIGPESPLEERRAGLRAIVAVTFRGTEMFRAVYGQTDPFPNLDFEIYQNENLTPANRLYDHDPNFAAVTDTNHHLSTKEIINIDGEKWVIVVTTKNELGFTFAQEILPKVILFSGLLVSLLFLAFFLYQYKLHLASHQAT
;
A
#
# COMPACT_ATOMS: atom_id res chain seq x y z
N MET A 1 10.69 59.38 45.22
CA MET A 1 11.23 59.20 43.85
C MET A 1 12.14 57.97 43.71
N PHE A 2 13.09 57.73 44.62
CA PHE A 2 13.99 56.56 44.54
C PHE A 2 13.25 55.21 44.67
N TYR A 3 12.30 55.10 45.61
CA TYR A 3 11.53 53.87 45.86
C TYR A 3 10.62 53.45 44.70
N SER A 4 9.96 54.40 44.04
CA SER A 4 9.10 54.12 42.86
C SER A 4 9.91 53.64 41.65
N ALA A 5 11.14 54.15 41.48
CA ALA A 5 12.03 53.71 40.42
C ALA A 5 12.54 52.28 40.65
N LEU A 6 12.83 51.90 41.90
CA LEU A 6 13.26 50.54 42.25
C LEU A 6 12.12 49.52 42.05
N HIS A 7 10.89 49.85 42.44
CA HIS A 7 9.71 49.00 42.24
C HIS A 7 9.43 48.74 40.76
N ASN A 8 9.47 49.79 39.93
CA ASN A 8 9.26 49.65 38.49
C ASN A 8 10.34 48.76 37.84
N ARG A 9 11.60 48.84 38.30
CA ARG A 9 12.68 47.96 37.84
C ARG A 9 12.46 46.50 38.23
N LEU A 10 11.99 46.25 39.46
CA LEU A 10 11.73 44.90 39.95
C LEU A 10 10.57 44.23 39.21
N LEU A 11 9.48 44.95 38.99
CA LEU A 11 8.33 44.48 38.21
C LEU A 11 8.74 44.22 36.75
N ALA A 12 9.50 45.13 36.13
CA ALA A 12 10.01 44.95 34.77
C ALA A 12 10.91 43.72 34.65
N ALA A 13 11.79 43.47 35.64
CA ALA A 13 12.64 42.28 35.67
C ALA A 13 11.81 40.99 35.75
N THR A 14 10.77 40.95 36.58
CA THR A 14 9.88 39.78 36.67
C THR A 14 9.12 39.52 35.38
N LEU A 15 8.56 40.58 34.77
CA LEU A 15 7.90 40.45 33.48
C LEU A 15 8.87 39.96 32.40
N ALA A 16 10.12 40.43 32.42
CA ALA A 16 11.15 39.93 31.51
C ALA A 16 11.44 38.44 31.73
N VAL A 17 11.58 37.98 32.99
CA VAL A 17 11.78 36.55 33.31
C VAL A 17 10.57 35.71 32.92
N PHE A 18 9.35 36.19 33.17
CA PHE A 18 8.12 35.54 32.72
C PHE A 18 8.07 35.39 31.20
N CYS A 19 8.39 36.47 30.46
CA CYS A 19 8.50 36.42 29.01
C CYS A 19 9.57 35.43 28.54
N LEU A 20 10.73 35.36 29.21
CA LEU A 20 11.77 34.37 28.91
C LEU A 20 11.26 32.93 29.10
N PHE A 21 10.52 32.64 30.16
CA PHE A 21 9.91 31.32 30.37
C PHE A 21 8.86 30.98 29.30
N LEU A 22 8.04 31.95 28.91
CA LEU A 22 7.08 31.74 27.81
C LEU A 22 7.81 31.47 26.49
N ILE A 23 8.85 32.23 26.17
CA ILE A 23 9.67 32.02 24.96
C ILE A 23 10.31 30.64 25.00
N ALA A 24 10.91 30.24 26.12
CA ALA A 24 11.51 28.92 26.28
C ALA A 24 10.47 27.79 26.14
N THR A 25 9.28 27.96 26.72
CA THR A 25 8.16 26.99 26.60
C THR A 25 7.71 26.84 25.16
N VAL A 26 7.48 27.95 24.45
CA VAL A 26 7.08 27.93 23.04
C VAL A 26 8.17 27.33 22.16
N ALA A 27 9.44 27.66 22.43
CA ALA A 27 10.58 27.07 21.71
C ALA A 27 10.66 25.54 21.94
N ALA A 28 10.56 25.09 23.20
CA ALA A 28 10.56 23.67 23.53
C ALA A 28 9.39 22.92 22.88
N TRP A 29 8.17 23.47 22.97
CA TRP A 29 6.98 22.92 22.32
C TRP A 29 7.19 22.76 20.80
N LYS A 30 7.70 23.81 20.14
CA LYS A 30 7.94 23.81 18.70
C LYS A 30 9.01 22.78 18.29
N VAL A 31 10.11 22.70 19.04
CA VAL A 31 11.16 21.69 18.81
C VAL A 31 10.59 20.29 19.00
N THR A 32 9.83 20.03 20.06
CA THR A 32 9.22 18.72 20.29
C THR A 32 8.22 18.35 19.19
N GLN A 33 7.39 19.29 18.74
CA GLN A 33 6.47 19.05 17.63
C GLN A 33 7.24 18.67 16.35
N GLN A 34 8.34 19.36 16.04
CA GLN A 34 9.18 19.04 14.88
C GLN A 34 9.83 17.66 14.99
N VAL A 35 10.37 17.31 16.17
CA VAL A 35 10.99 16.00 16.42
C VAL A 35 9.96 14.88 16.26
N VAL A 36 8.78 15.02 16.87
CA VAL A 36 7.70 14.03 16.76
C VAL A 36 7.25 13.85 15.31
N LEU A 37 7.04 14.94 14.58
CA LEU A 37 6.65 14.89 13.17
C LEU A 37 7.72 14.22 12.29
N GLN A 38 9.00 14.53 12.52
CA GLN A 38 10.09 13.92 11.79
C GLN A 38 10.20 12.42 12.07
N GLU A 39 10.08 12.02 13.34
CA GLU A 39 10.08 10.62 13.74
C GLU A 39 8.91 9.86 13.11
N ALA A 40 7.71 10.43 13.15
CA ALA A 40 6.52 9.86 12.54
C ALA A 40 6.67 9.72 11.01
N SER A 41 7.22 10.74 10.34
CA SER A 41 7.48 10.68 8.89
C SER A 41 8.53 9.63 8.54
N ASN A 42 9.61 9.53 9.32
CA ASN A 42 10.66 8.53 9.10
C ASN A 42 10.12 7.12 9.27
N ARG A 43 9.30 6.90 10.31
CA ARG A 43 8.67 5.60 10.56
C ARG A 43 7.65 5.25 9.48
N LEU A 44 6.83 6.21 9.04
CA LEU A 44 5.92 6.01 7.90
C LEU A 44 6.69 5.59 6.64
N TYR A 45 7.81 6.25 6.34
CA TYR A 45 8.65 5.88 5.19
C TYR A 45 9.21 4.45 5.33
N GLN A 46 9.70 4.09 6.52
CA GLN A 46 10.22 2.74 6.79
C GLN A 46 9.13 1.66 6.64
N ASP A 47 7.97 1.86 7.27
CA ASP A 47 6.85 0.92 7.21
C ASP A 47 6.30 0.82 5.78
N SER A 48 6.19 1.95 5.08
CA SER A 48 5.79 2.01 3.66
C SER A 48 6.75 1.24 2.76
N SER A 49 8.06 1.42 2.93
CA SER A 49 9.08 0.65 2.23
C SER A 49 9.02 -0.84 2.58
N GLN A 50 8.71 -1.19 3.83
CA GLN A 50 8.51 -2.58 4.23
C GLN A 50 7.28 -3.19 3.54
N ILE A 51 6.14 -2.48 3.51
CA ILE A 51 4.93 -2.90 2.78
C ILE A 51 5.27 -3.15 1.32
N LYS A 52 5.92 -2.19 0.66
CA LYS A 52 6.38 -2.33 -0.73
C LYS A 52 7.23 -3.58 -0.91
N ASN A 53 8.23 -3.80 -0.05
CA ASN A 53 9.14 -4.93 -0.18
C ASN A 53 8.42 -6.26 -0.01
N LEU A 54 7.53 -6.39 0.98
CA LEU A 54 6.75 -7.60 1.21
C LEU A 54 5.83 -7.91 0.02
N VAL A 55 5.13 -6.90 -0.50
CA VAL A 55 4.29 -7.04 -1.69
C VAL A 55 5.12 -7.44 -2.91
N SER A 56 6.25 -6.77 -3.14
CA SER A 56 7.13 -7.03 -4.28
C SER A 56 7.69 -8.45 -4.26
N GLN A 57 8.24 -8.88 -3.12
CA GLN A 57 8.77 -10.23 -2.94
C GLN A 57 7.71 -11.30 -3.16
N ARG A 58 6.50 -11.09 -2.61
CA ARG A 58 5.40 -12.05 -2.75
C ARG A 58 4.94 -12.18 -4.21
N LEU A 59 4.80 -11.05 -4.91
CA LEU A 59 4.47 -11.04 -6.34
C LEU A 59 5.55 -11.73 -7.16
N GLU A 60 6.82 -11.38 -6.95
CA GLU A 60 7.95 -11.96 -7.67
C GLU A 60 7.97 -13.49 -7.53
N LEU A 61 7.77 -14.02 -6.32
CA LEU A 61 7.68 -15.46 -6.08
C LEU A 61 6.52 -16.11 -6.86
N TYR A 62 5.37 -15.43 -6.96
CA TYR A 62 4.21 -15.94 -7.68
C TYR A 62 4.41 -15.91 -9.19
N LEU A 63 5.03 -14.85 -9.70
CA LEU A 63 5.36 -14.72 -11.11
C LEU A 63 6.42 -15.74 -11.52
N LEU A 64 7.49 -15.89 -10.76
CA LEU A 64 8.56 -16.86 -11.02
C LEU A 64 8.04 -18.30 -11.04
N ALA A 65 7.19 -18.66 -10.08
CA ALA A 65 6.58 -19.99 -10.02
C ALA A 65 5.66 -20.24 -11.23
N THR A 66 4.85 -19.25 -11.61
CA THR A 66 3.93 -19.37 -12.74
C THR A 66 4.68 -19.36 -14.08
N GLU A 67 5.76 -18.60 -14.19
CA GLU A 67 6.64 -18.61 -15.36
C GLU A 67 7.32 -19.96 -15.53
N SER A 68 7.87 -20.52 -14.44
CA SER A 68 8.48 -21.86 -14.43
C SER A 68 7.48 -22.94 -14.85
N LEU A 69 6.25 -22.87 -14.32
CA LEU A 69 5.12 -23.70 -14.77
C LEU A 69 4.90 -23.52 -16.28
N THR A 70 4.74 -22.28 -16.75
CA THR A 70 4.45 -21.98 -18.16
C THR A 70 5.53 -22.54 -19.08
N LYS A 71 6.82 -22.37 -18.72
CA LYS A 71 7.95 -22.92 -19.48
C LYS A 71 7.98 -24.45 -19.49
N SER A 72 7.59 -25.10 -18.40
CA SER A 72 7.46 -26.56 -18.39
C SER A 72 6.36 -27.06 -19.35
N VAL A 73 5.25 -26.32 -19.47
CA VAL A 73 4.17 -26.63 -20.43
C VAL A 73 4.58 -26.33 -21.87
N GLU A 74 5.43 -25.32 -22.07
CA GLU A 74 5.98 -24.97 -23.37
C GLU A 74 6.92 -26.07 -23.89
N ILE A 75 7.80 -26.61 -23.04
CA ILE A 75 8.82 -27.60 -23.40
C ILE A 75 8.29 -29.05 -23.37
N GLY A 76 7.46 -29.40 -22.39
CA GLY A 76 7.05 -30.78 -22.10
C GLY A 76 6.04 -31.41 -23.08
N GLY A 77 5.67 -30.70 -24.14
CA GLY A 77 4.52 -31.03 -24.97
C GLY A 77 3.20 -30.59 -24.32
N ASP A 78 2.13 -30.53 -25.11
CA ASP A 78 0.85 -30.00 -24.64
C ASP A 78 0.35 -30.72 -23.37
N ILE A 79 -0.05 -29.93 -22.36
CA ILE A 79 -1.04 -30.39 -21.40
C ILE A 79 -2.34 -30.57 -22.18
N THR A 80 -2.51 -31.78 -22.72
CA THR A 80 -3.61 -32.12 -23.63
C THR A 80 -4.87 -32.47 -22.86
N THR A 81 -4.80 -32.68 -21.54
CA THR A 81 -5.95 -33.12 -20.73
C THR A 81 -6.11 -32.35 -19.42
N ALA A 82 -7.36 -32.24 -18.97
CA ALA A 82 -7.69 -31.65 -17.67
C ALA A 82 -7.06 -32.42 -16.50
N SER A 83 -6.90 -33.75 -16.61
CA SER A 83 -6.28 -34.57 -15.57
C SER A 83 -4.79 -34.26 -15.41
N GLN A 84 -4.06 -34.06 -16.52
CA GLN A 84 -2.65 -33.66 -16.47
C GLN A 84 -2.48 -32.28 -15.84
N TRP A 85 -3.32 -31.32 -16.25
CA TRP A 85 -3.34 -29.98 -15.64
C TRP A 85 -3.59 -30.08 -14.13
N SER A 86 -4.64 -30.80 -13.72
CA SER A 86 -5.00 -30.96 -12.31
C SER A 86 -3.88 -31.57 -11.48
N SER A 87 -3.29 -32.67 -11.95
CA SER A 87 -2.21 -33.37 -11.24
C SER A 87 -0.97 -32.50 -11.09
N TYR A 88 -0.60 -31.77 -12.16
CA TYR A 88 0.54 -30.87 -12.12
C TYR A 88 0.30 -29.71 -11.14
N ILE A 89 -0.86 -29.06 -11.24
CA ILE A 89 -1.18 -27.93 -10.36
C ILE A 89 -1.29 -28.36 -8.89
N LYS A 90 -1.87 -29.53 -8.62
CA LYS A 90 -1.94 -30.08 -7.25
C LYS A 90 -0.56 -30.41 -6.69
N SER A 91 0.39 -30.90 -7.51
CA SER A 91 1.74 -31.18 -7.03
C SER A 91 2.51 -29.92 -6.64
N LEU A 92 2.16 -28.76 -7.20
CA LEU A 92 2.68 -27.46 -6.78
C LEU A 92 2.18 -27.03 -5.39
N GLY A 93 1.07 -27.60 -4.90
CA GLY A 93 0.49 -27.24 -3.61
C GLY A 93 -0.01 -25.79 -3.56
N LEU A 94 -0.66 -25.32 -4.64
CA LEU A 94 -1.07 -23.91 -4.80
C LEU A 94 -1.76 -23.31 -3.58
N THR A 95 -2.75 -24.01 -3.04
CA THR A 95 -3.58 -23.50 -1.94
C THR A 95 -2.78 -23.33 -0.64
N GLU A 96 -1.76 -24.15 -0.42
CA GLU A 96 -0.93 -24.13 0.79
C GLU A 96 0.28 -23.21 0.64
N LYS A 97 0.97 -23.27 -0.49
CA LYS A 97 2.24 -22.55 -0.72
C LYS A 97 2.05 -21.14 -1.28
N TYR A 98 0.92 -20.88 -1.94
CA TYR A 98 0.64 -19.63 -2.65
C TYR A 98 -0.71 -19.01 -2.21
N PRO A 99 -0.84 -18.65 -0.93
CA PRO A 99 -2.10 -18.12 -0.42
C PRO A 99 -2.51 -16.82 -1.13
N GLY A 100 -3.80 -16.67 -1.40
CA GLY A 100 -4.33 -15.53 -2.14
C GLY A 100 -4.34 -15.68 -3.67
N VAL A 101 -3.65 -16.69 -4.23
CA VAL A 101 -3.95 -17.16 -5.59
C VAL A 101 -5.41 -17.64 -5.62
N SER A 102 -6.20 -17.01 -6.47
CA SER A 102 -7.59 -17.39 -6.71
C SER A 102 -7.68 -18.58 -7.65
N SER A 103 -6.93 -18.57 -8.75
CA SER A 103 -6.86 -19.71 -9.68
C SER A 103 -5.66 -19.65 -10.59
N LEU A 104 -5.28 -20.82 -11.12
CA LEU A 104 -4.41 -20.98 -12.27
C LEU A 104 -5.21 -21.61 -13.41
N SER A 105 -5.16 -21.00 -14.60
CA SER A 105 -5.92 -21.45 -15.77
C SER A 105 -5.07 -21.52 -17.02
N TYR A 106 -5.39 -22.48 -17.89
CA TYR A 106 -4.87 -22.60 -19.24
C TYR A 106 -5.97 -22.25 -20.23
N SER A 107 -5.69 -21.29 -21.12
CA SER A 107 -6.63 -20.81 -22.13
C SER A 107 -6.07 -21.05 -23.51
N GLN A 108 -6.82 -21.76 -24.35
CA GLN A 108 -6.39 -22.14 -25.69
C GLN A 108 -6.88 -21.12 -26.71
N LYS A 109 -6.04 -20.84 -27.71
CA LYS A 109 -6.44 -20.07 -28.89
C LYS A 109 -7.49 -20.84 -29.69
N VAL A 110 -8.60 -20.16 -29.99
CA VAL A 110 -9.69 -20.67 -30.82
C VAL A 110 -9.97 -19.64 -31.90
N GLU A 111 -9.84 -20.04 -33.15
CA GLU A 111 -10.21 -19.20 -34.29
C GLU A 111 -11.71 -19.35 -34.56
N ILE A 112 -12.43 -18.24 -34.39
CA ILE A 112 -13.84 -18.09 -34.75
C ILE A 112 -13.87 -17.19 -36.00
N PRO A 113 -14.78 -17.37 -36.97
CA PRO A 113 -14.85 -16.49 -38.14
C PRO A 113 -14.84 -15.00 -37.74
N GLY A 114 -13.78 -14.28 -38.15
CA GLY A 114 -13.59 -12.86 -37.86
C GLY A 114 -13.05 -12.52 -36.46
N LYS A 115 -12.73 -13.50 -35.60
CA LYS A 115 -12.23 -13.25 -34.24
C LYS A 115 -11.35 -14.40 -33.71
N THR A 116 -10.12 -14.07 -33.31
CA THR A 116 -9.30 -14.95 -32.47
C THR A 116 -9.73 -14.80 -31.01
N SER A 117 -10.13 -15.90 -30.38
CA SER A 117 -10.58 -15.95 -28.98
C SER A 117 -9.65 -16.83 -28.14
N PHE A 118 -9.58 -16.58 -26.84
CA PHE A 118 -8.76 -17.38 -25.92
C PHE A 118 -9.65 -17.94 -24.83
N ILE A 119 -10.00 -19.22 -24.96
CA ILE A 119 -11.05 -19.85 -24.17
C ILE A 119 -10.42 -20.64 -23.02
N ILE A 120 -10.85 -20.38 -21.79
CA ILE A 120 -10.41 -21.15 -20.61
C ILE A 120 -10.79 -22.61 -20.81
N ARG A 121 -9.78 -23.47 -20.91
CA ARG A 121 -9.95 -24.92 -21.08
C ARG A 121 -9.77 -25.68 -19.78
N TYR A 122 -8.83 -25.23 -18.94
CA TYR A 122 -8.54 -25.80 -17.63
C TYR A 122 -8.42 -24.69 -16.59
N ILE A 123 -8.92 -24.94 -15.38
CA ILE A 123 -8.81 -24.04 -14.23
C ILE A 123 -8.68 -24.84 -12.95
N GLU A 124 -7.79 -24.41 -12.06
CA GLU A 124 -7.59 -25.00 -10.74
C GLU A 124 -7.55 -23.93 -9.64
N PRO A 125 -8.17 -24.19 -8.47
CA PRO A 125 -9.00 -25.36 -8.16
C PRO A 125 -10.31 -25.38 -8.96
N LEU A 126 -10.69 -26.53 -9.55
CA LEU A 126 -11.93 -26.61 -10.34
C LEU A 126 -13.19 -26.38 -9.50
N ALA A 127 -13.22 -26.91 -8.28
CA ALA A 127 -14.38 -26.84 -7.39
C ALA A 127 -14.80 -25.38 -7.15
N GLY A 128 -16.06 -25.07 -7.47
CA GLY A 128 -16.62 -23.72 -7.37
C GLY A 128 -16.18 -22.76 -8.49
N ARG A 129 -15.53 -23.26 -9.54
CA ARG A 129 -15.05 -22.50 -10.70
C ARG A 129 -15.46 -23.11 -12.04
N GLU A 130 -16.39 -24.05 -12.03
CA GLU A 130 -16.83 -24.80 -13.21
C GLU A 130 -17.37 -23.85 -14.30
N LYS A 131 -18.03 -22.75 -13.90
CA LYS A 131 -18.55 -21.71 -14.80
C LYS A 131 -17.47 -20.93 -15.56
N ALA A 132 -16.21 -21.00 -15.13
CA ALA A 132 -15.11 -20.34 -15.85
C ALA A 132 -14.65 -21.14 -17.07
N ILE A 133 -14.93 -22.45 -17.15
CA ILE A 133 -14.63 -23.24 -18.34
C ILE A 133 -15.48 -22.72 -19.51
N GLY A 134 -14.83 -22.46 -20.65
CA GLY A 134 -15.50 -21.86 -21.82
C GLY A 134 -15.54 -20.33 -21.80
N TYR A 135 -15.10 -19.68 -20.72
CA TYR A 135 -14.99 -18.22 -20.69
C TYR A 135 -13.92 -17.72 -21.66
N ASP A 136 -14.27 -16.72 -22.46
CA ASP A 136 -13.35 -16.08 -23.42
C ASP A 136 -12.60 -14.93 -22.76
N LEU A 137 -11.27 -15.07 -22.59
CA LEU A 137 -10.41 -14.04 -22.04
C LEU A 137 -10.41 -12.74 -22.86
N THR A 138 -10.76 -12.79 -24.15
CA THR A 138 -10.80 -11.60 -25.02
C THR A 138 -12.08 -10.78 -24.89
N SER A 139 -13.06 -11.27 -24.13
CA SER A 139 -14.37 -10.61 -23.96
C SER A 139 -14.37 -9.41 -23.00
N GLU A 140 -13.34 -9.29 -22.17
CA GLU A 140 -13.19 -8.21 -21.19
C GLU A 140 -11.96 -7.37 -21.54
N GLU A 141 -12.10 -6.05 -21.50
CA GLU A 141 -11.13 -5.10 -22.04
C GLU A 141 -9.76 -5.20 -21.38
N ASN A 142 -9.72 -5.29 -20.04
CA ASN A 142 -8.48 -5.34 -19.28
C ASN A 142 -7.71 -6.66 -19.51
N ARG A 143 -8.41 -7.78 -19.60
CA ARG A 143 -7.83 -9.07 -20.02
C ARG A 143 -7.33 -9.03 -21.45
N ARG A 144 -8.10 -8.48 -22.38
CA ARG A 144 -7.73 -8.39 -23.80
C ARG A 144 -6.45 -7.58 -23.98
N ARG A 145 -6.34 -6.42 -23.32
CA ARG A 145 -5.11 -5.58 -23.35
C ARG A 145 -3.90 -6.32 -22.79
N ALA A 146 -4.04 -7.02 -21.67
CA ALA A 146 -2.94 -7.79 -21.10
C ALA A 146 -2.55 -8.98 -21.97
N LEU A 147 -3.52 -9.66 -22.59
CA LEU A 147 -3.26 -10.75 -23.53
C LEU A 147 -2.49 -10.27 -24.75
N GLU A 148 -2.92 -9.17 -25.36
CA GLU A 148 -2.23 -8.56 -26.50
C GLU A 148 -0.81 -8.11 -26.12
N LYS A 149 -0.63 -7.53 -24.93
CA LYS A 149 0.69 -7.15 -24.41
C LYS A 149 1.58 -8.38 -24.19
N ALA A 150 1.08 -9.42 -23.55
CA ALA A 150 1.80 -10.67 -23.33
C ALA A 150 2.22 -11.29 -24.68
N ARG A 151 1.28 -11.38 -25.62
CA ARG A 151 1.50 -11.85 -26.99
C ARG A 151 2.58 -11.05 -27.73
N ASP A 152 2.51 -9.73 -27.67
CA ASP A 152 3.36 -8.87 -28.48
C ASP A 152 4.77 -8.72 -27.90
N THR A 153 4.92 -8.86 -26.57
CA THR A 153 6.21 -8.74 -25.87
C THR A 153 6.90 -10.08 -25.60
N GLY A 154 6.17 -11.19 -25.59
CA GLY A 154 6.69 -12.48 -25.14
C GLY A 154 6.95 -12.57 -23.63
N LYS A 155 6.53 -11.56 -22.87
CA LYS A 155 6.72 -11.45 -21.41
C LYS A 155 5.38 -11.57 -20.71
N VAL A 156 5.43 -11.78 -19.40
CA VAL A 156 4.23 -11.74 -18.56
C VAL A 156 3.60 -10.34 -18.59
N ALA A 157 2.26 -10.27 -18.54
CA ALA A 157 1.53 -9.00 -18.51
C ALA A 157 0.41 -9.00 -17.47
N ALA A 158 0.31 -7.90 -16.71
CA ALA A 158 -0.73 -7.68 -15.72
C ALA A 158 -2.05 -7.22 -16.37
N THR A 159 -3.18 -7.73 -15.88
CA THR A 159 -4.52 -7.31 -16.35
C THR A 159 -4.96 -5.96 -15.82
N GLY A 160 -4.47 -5.55 -14.64
CA GLY A 160 -5.20 -4.57 -13.84
C GLY A 160 -6.46 -5.16 -13.23
N LYS A 161 -7.39 -4.29 -12.82
CA LYS A 161 -8.64 -4.71 -12.18
C LYS A 161 -9.56 -5.41 -13.18
N ILE A 162 -9.97 -6.64 -12.87
CA ILE A 162 -10.90 -7.44 -13.67
C ILE A 162 -12.03 -7.98 -12.79
N THR A 163 -13.15 -8.34 -13.41
CA THR A 163 -14.17 -9.15 -12.76
C THR A 163 -13.82 -10.63 -12.94
N LEU A 164 -13.81 -11.40 -11.85
CA LEU A 164 -13.52 -12.83 -11.90
C LEU A 164 -14.82 -13.60 -12.23
N PRO A 165 -14.87 -14.42 -13.30
CA PRO A 165 -16.08 -15.14 -13.72
C PRO A 165 -16.55 -16.20 -12.71
N THR A 166 -15.68 -16.55 -11.76
CA THR A 166 -15.94 -17.56 -10.73
C THR A 166 -16.72 -16.99 -9.55
N THR A 167 -16.42 -15.75 -9.15
CA THR A 167 -16.99 -15.12 -7.94
C THR A 167 -17.84 -13.89 -8.25
N ASN A 168 -17.79 -13.38 -9.49
CA ASN A 168 -18.30 -12.06 -9.87
C ASN A 168 -17.73 -10.89 -9.04
N GLY A 169 -16.64 -11.13 -8.31
CA GLY A 169 -15.94 -10.12 -7.51
C GLY A 169 -14.74 -9.53 -8.25
N PRO A 170 -14.18 -8.43 -7.72
CA PRO A 170 -12.98 -7.82 -8.26
C PRO A 170 -11.75 -8.72 -8.04
N GLY A 171 -10.82 -8.67 -8.99
CA GLY A 171 -9.53 -9.31 -8.91
C GLY A 171 -8.55 -8.71 -9.91
N PHE A 172 -7.41 -9.34 -10.05
CA PHE A 172 -6.42 -9.05 -11.10
C PHE A 172 -5.67 -10.33 -11.44
N GLY A 173 -4.93 -10.35 -12.54
CA GLY A 173 -4.13 -11.50 -12.91
C GLY A 173 -2.92 -11.13 -13.74
N PHE A 174 -2.13 -12.15 -14.01
CA PHE A 174 -0.96 -12.08 -14.87
C PHE A 174 -1.04 -13.16 -15.94
N PHE A 175 -0.81 -12.76 -17.19
CA PHE A 175 -0.90 -13.61 -18.36
C PHE A 175 0.49 -13.96 -18.87
N PHE A 176 0.73 -15.24 -19.05
CA PHE A 176 1.98 -15.82 -19.50
C PHE A 176 1.75 -16.42 -20.89
N PRO A 177 2.42 -15.90 -21.93
CA PRO A 177 2.23 -16.39 -23.28
C PRO A 177 2.93 -17.73 -23.46
N ILE A 178 2.24 -18.65 -24.13
CA ILE A 178 2.83 -19.91 -24.60
C ILE A 178 2.80 -19.88 -26.12
N TYR A 179 3.98 -19.92 -26.72
CA TYR A 179 4.10 -20.00 -28.17
C TYR A 179 4.37 -21.43 -28.65
N ASP A 180 4.32 -21.63 -29.96
CA ASP A 180 4.90 -22.80 -30.60
C ASP A 180 6.42 -22.85 -30.35
N THR A 181 6.98 -24.07 -30.26
CA THR A 181 8.36 -24.33 -29.78
C THR A 181 9.49 -23.63 -30.55
N LYS A 182 9.22 -23.06 -31.72
CA LYS A 182 10.19 -22.32 -32.54
C LYS A 182 10.14 -20.80 -32.33
N ILE A 183 9.20 -20.33 -31.53
CA ILE A 183 8.90 -18.91 -31.35
C ILE A 183 9.30 -18.52 -29.94
N GLY A 184 10.12 -17.47 -29.83
CA GLY A 184 10.61 -16.96 -28.55
C GLY A 184 10.30 -15.47 -28.36
N PRO A 185 10.66 -14.91 -27.18
CA PRO A 185 10.49 -13.48 -26.89
C PRO A 185 11.20 -12.58 -27.91
N GLU A 186 12.29 -13.04 -28.52
CA GLU A 186 13.09 -12.28 -29.51
C GLU A 186 12.63 -12.50 -30.96
N SER A 187 11.66 -13.38 -31.21
CA SER A 187 11.11 -13.59 -32.58
C SER A 187 10.44 -12.31 -33.11
N PRO A 188 10.35 -12.10 -34.44
CA PRO A 188 9.59 -10.99 -35.00
C PRO A 188 8.15 -10.90 -34.47
N LEU A 189 7.61 -9.68 -34.37
CA LEU A 189 6.27 -9.46 -33.79
C LEU A 189 5.19 -10.31 -34.47
N GLU A 190 5.19 -10.35 -35.81
CA GLU A 190 4.21 -11.12 -36.58
C GLU A 190 4.31 -12.63 -36.33
N GLU A 191 5.52 -13.14 -36.14
CA GLU A 191 5.74 -14.54 -35.76
C GLU A 191 5.21 -14.85 -34.36
N ARG A 192 5.43 -13.94 -33.39
CA ARG A 192 4.85 -14.08 -32.04
C ARG A 192 3.32 -14.07 -32.10
N ARG A 193 2.72 -13.18 -32.88
CA ARG A 193 1.26 -13.10 -33.03
C ARG A 193 0.67 -14.37 -33.64
N ALA A 194 1.28 -14.87 -34.71
CA ALA A 194 0.85 -16.08 -35.39
C ALA A 194 1.02 -17.33 -34.51
N GLY A 195 2.18 -17.45 -33.85
CA GLY A 195 2.58 -18.62 -33.07
C GLY A 195 2.11 -18.65 -31.63
N LEU A 196 1.33 -17.66 -31.16
CA LEU A 196 0.71 -17.73 -29.82
C LEU A 196 -0.35 -18.84 -29.82
N ARG A 197 -0.15 -19.89 -29.04
CA ARG A 197 -1.08 -21.04 -28.98
C ARG A 197 -1.95 -21.05 -27.73
N ALA A 198 -1.45 -20.54 -26.62
CA ALA A 198 -2.17 -20.52 -25.36
C ALA A 198 -1.70 -19.41 -24.42
N ILE A 199 -2.52 -19.14 -23.41
CA ILE A 199 -2.21 -18.28 -22.26
C ILE A 199 -2.35 -19.10 -20.99
N VAL A 200 -1.31 -19.10 -20.15
CA VAL A 200 -1.46 -19.45 -18.74
C VAL A 200 -1.77 -18.17 -17.98
N ALA A 201 -2.76 -18.23 -17.09
CA ALA A 201 -3.14 -17.10 -16.27
C ALA A 201 -3.18 -17.50 -14.80
N VAL A 202 -2.51 -16.70 -13.97
CA VAL A 202 -2.72 -16.69 -12.51
C VAL A 202 -3.63 -15.52 -12.18
N THR A 203 -4.66 -15.76 -11.37
CA THR A 203 -5.55 -14.69 -10.90
C THR A 203 -5.56 -14.61 -9.38
N PHE A 204 -5.78 -13.41 -8.88
CA PHE A 204 -5.79 -13.05 -7.47
C PHE A 204 -7.08 -12.35 -7.13
N ARG A 205 -7.57 -12.60 -5.92
CA ARG A 205 -8.48 -11.68 -5.24
C ARG A 205 -7.62 -10.75 -4.41
N GLY A 206 -7.81 -9.44 -4.55
CA GLY A 206 -6.93 -8.45 -3.91
C GLY A 206 -6.84 -8.68 -2.40
N THR A 207 -7.99 -8.72 -1.73
CA THR A 207 -8.04 -8.88 -0.27
C THR A 207 -7.29 -10.12 0.23
N GLU A 208 -7.46 -11.27 -0.40
CA GLU A 208 -6.80 -12.52 0.00
C GLU A 208 -5.32 -12.53 -0.35
N MET A 209 -4.92 -11.99 -1.51
CA MET A 209 -3.52 -11.88 -1.92
C MET A 209 -2.72 -10.98 -0.98
N PHE A 210 -3.25 -9.80 -0.66
CA PHE A 210 -2.54 -8.90 0.23
C PHE A 210 -2.57 -9.44 1.66
N ARG A 211 -3.67 -10.04 2.14
CA ARG A 211 -3.66 -10.73 3.45
C ARG A 211 -2.60 -11.82 3.55
N ALA A 212 -2.33 -12.51 2.44
CA ALA A 212 -1.28 -13.51 2.35
C ALA A 212 0.15 -12.95 2.39
N VAL A 213 0.33 -11.63 2.26
CA VAL A 213 1.62 -10.94 2.38
C VAL A 213 2.03 -10.79 3.85
N TYR A 214 1.07 -10.45 4.73
CA TYR A 214 1.35 -10.15 6.15
C TYR A 214 0.86 -11.23 7.14
N GLY A 215 0.05 -12.19 6.70
CA GLY A 215 -0.36 -13.34 7.51
C GLY A 215 -1.64 -13.10 8.32
N GLN A 216 -1.77 -13.78 9.47
CA GLN A 216 -3.00 -13.71 10.28
C GLN A 216 -3.10 -12.46 11.16
N THR A 217 -1.98 -11.83 11.48
CA THR A 217 -1.91 -10.61 12.28
C THR A 217 -1.41 -9.49 11.40
N ASP A 218 -2.15 -8.38 11.36
CA ASP A 218 -1.74 -7.18 10.63
C ASP A 218 -0.54 -6.52 11.35
N PRO A 219 0.64 -6.47 10.72
CA PRO A 219 1.83 -5.84 11.28
C PRO A 219 1.78 -4.31 11.21
N PHE A 220 0.80 -3.73 10.51
CA PHE A 220 0.67 -2.28 10.28
C PHE A 220 -0.67 -1.71 10.80
N PRO A 221 -1.09 -1.98 12.05
CA PRO A 221 -2.43 -1.65 12.55
C PRO A 221 -2.74 -0.14 12.59
N ASN A 222 -1.69 0.69 12.61
CA ASN A 222 -1.79 2.15 12.65
C ASN A 222 -1.74 2.79 11.26
N LEU A 223 -1.62 1.98 10.20
CA LEU A 223 -1.55 2.44 8.82
C LEU A 223 -2.76 1.96 8.04
N ASP A 224 -3.15 2.78 7.08
CA ASP A 224 -3.97 2.34 5.96
C ASP A 224 -3.13 2.41 4.68
N PHE A 225 -3.42 1.51 3.74
CA PHE A 225 -2.78 1.54 2.44
C PHE A 225 -3.66 0.99 1.33
N GLU A 226 -3.55 1.62 0.17
CA GLU A 226 -4.28 1.27 -1.03
C GLU A 226 -3.30 1.02 -2.18
N ILE A 227 -3.62 0.05 -3.03
CA ILE A 227 -2.76 -0.33 -4.16
C ILE A 227 -3.51 -0.10 -5.45
N TYR A 228 -2.88 0.64 -6.36
CA TYR A 228 -3.43 1.08 -7.63
C TYR A 228 -2.59 0.55 -8.79
N GLN A 229 -3.26 0.23 -9.89
CA GLN A 229 -2.61 -0.23 -11.11
C GLN A 229 -1.69 0.83 -11.74
N ASN A 230 -1.93 2.12 -11.49
CA ASN A 230 -1.21 3.24 -12.09
C ASN A 230 -1.37 4.51 -11.24
N GLU A 231 -0.76 5.60 -11.69
CA GLU A 231 -0.78 6.91 -11.02
C GLU A 231 -2.15 7.62 -11.04
N ASN A 232 -3.13 7.13 -11.81
CA ASN A 232 -4.50 7.61 -11.78
C ASN A 232 -5.28 6.93 -10.64
N LEU A 233 -5.18 7.51 -9.44
CA LEU A 233 -5.68 6.98 -8.16
C LEU A 233 -7.21 7.05 -8.04
N THR A 234 -7.92 6.21 -8.79
CA THR A 234 -9.38 6.12 -8.80
C THR A 234 -9.87 4.74 -8.32
N PRO A 235 -11.11 4.61 -7.82
CA PRO A 235 -11.67 3.32 -7.45
C PRO A 235 -11.69 2.27 -8.59
N ALA A 236 -11.71 2.74 -9.84
CA ALA A 236 -11.62 1.87 -11.02
C ALA A 236 -10.23 1.22 -11.18
N ASN A 237 -9.16 1.92 -10.77
CA ASN A 237 -7.78 1.43 -10.85
C ASN A 237 -7.29 0.80 -9.54
N ARG A 238 -8.10 0.85 -8.46
CA ARG A 238 -7.75 0.28 -7.15
C ARG A 238 -7.83 -1.25 -7.18
N LEU A 239 -6.69 -1.88 -6.95
CA LEU A 239 -6.49 -3.33 -6.86
C LEU A 239 -6.72 -3.83 -5.43
N TYR A 240 -6.43 -3.00 -4.43
CA TYR A 240 -6.55 -3.34 -3.01
C TYR A 240 -6.75 -2.11 -2.13
N ASP A 241 -7.40 -2.35 -1.00
CA ASP A 241 -7.82 -1.39 0.02
C ASP A 241 -7.69 -2.09 1.37
N HIS A 242 -6.81 -1.57 2.24
CA HIS A 242 -6.47 -2.21 3.51
C HIS A 242 -7.57 -2.03 4.56
N ASP A 243 -8.06 -0.80 4.72
CA ASP A 243 -9.19 -0.46 5.57
C ASP A 243 -10.30 0.22 4.75
N PRO A 244 -11.34 -0.53 4.31
CA PRO A 244 -12.42 0.04 3.49
C PRO A 244 -13.20 1.20 4.13
N ASN A 245 -13.04 1.42 5.44
CA ASN A 245 -13.69 2.53 6.15
C ASN A 245 -12.81 3.79 6.21
N PHE A 246 -11.57 3.71 5.74
CA PHE A 246 -10.59 4.79 5.76
C PHE A 246 -10.00 4.95 4.37
N ALA A 247 -10.21 6.11 3.73
CA ALA A 247 -9.78 6.29 2.36
C ALA A 247 -8.44 7.04 2.30
N ALA A 248 -7.33 6.30 2.17
CA ALA A 248 -5.98 6.87 2.12
C ALA A 248 -5.78 8.04 1.14
N VAL A 249 -6.48 8.04 -0.01
CA VAL A 249 -6.34 9.06 -1.07
C VAL A 249 -7.24 10.29 -0.87
N THR A 250 -8.40 10.15 -0.24
CA THR A 250 -9.40 11.24 -0.12
C THR A 250 -9.48 11.84 1.28
N ASP A 251 -8.90 11.21 2.30
CA ASP A 251 -8.86 11.78 3.64
C ASP A 251 -7.77 12.87 3.71
N THR A 252 -8.19 14.12 3.58
CA THR A 252 -7.32 15.31 3.64
C THR A 252 -7.00 15.77 5.07
N ASN A 253 -7.47 15.04 6.09
CA ASN A 253 -7.35 15.47 7.49
C ASN A 253 -5.95 15.18 8.05
N HIS A 254 -4.97 16.06 7.80
CA HIS A 254 -3.68 16.14 8.53
C HIS A 254 -2.88 14.83 8.75
N HIS A 255 -3.23 13.74 8.07
CA HIS A 255 -2.54 12.46 8.16
C HIS A 255 -1.25 12.49 7.34
N LEU A 256 -0.20 11.85 7.86
CA LEU A 256 1.01 11.67 7.09
C LEU A 256 0.73 10.63 6.00
N SER A 257 1.09 10.95 4.76
CA SER A 257 0.95 10.04 3.62
C SER A 257 2.24 9.97 2.81
N THR A 258 2.47 8.82 2.20
CA THR A 258 3.58 8.58 1.28
C THR A 258 3.14 7.67 0.13
N LYS A 259 3.92 7.68 -0.95
CA LYS A 259 3.68 6.85 -2.12
C LYS A 259 4.91 6.00 -2.42
N GLU A 260 4.66 4.74 -2.69
CA GLU A 260 5.64 3.78 -3.15
C GLU A 260 5.29 3.28 -4.54
N ILE A 261 6.31 3.01 -5.35
CA ILE A 261 6.13 2.47 -6.70
C ILE A 261 6.71 1.07 -6.76
N ILE A 262 5.92 0.13 -7.28
CA ILE A 262 6.35 -1.21 -7.66
C ILE A 262 6.34 -1.30 -9.18
N ASN A 263 7.45 -1.74 -9.75
CA ASN A 263 7.53 -2.05 -11.17
C ASN A 263 7.26 -3.54 -11.37
N ILE A 264 6.24 -3.87 -12.14
CA ILE A 264 5.91 -5.24 -12.51
C ILE A 264 5.90 -5.33 -14.03
N ASP A 265 6.99 -5.86 -14.61
CA ASP A 265 7.14 -6.06 -16.06
C ASP A 265 6.79 -4.84 -16.91
N GLY A 266 7.28 -3.68 -16.46
CA GLY A 266 7.09 -2.39 -17.11
C GLY A 266 5.77 -1.68 -16.79
N GLU A 267 4.89 -2.28 -15.99
CA GLU A 267 3.75 -1.59 -15.37
C GLU A 267 4.17 -0.98 -14.03
N LYS A 268 3.73 0.26 -13.77
CA LYS A 268 3.98 0.95 -12.50
C LYS A 268 2.75 0.88 -11.61
N TRP A 269 2.80 0.04 -10.58
CA TRP A 269 1.77 0.03 -9.55
C TRP A 269 2.15 1.02 -8.45
N VAL A 270 1.14 1.69 -7.89
CA VAL A 270 1.31 2.70 -6.85
C VAL A 270 0.70 2.19 -5.56
N ILE A 271 1.48 2.19 -4.49
CA ILE A 271 0.99 1.97 -3.13
C ILE A 271 0.91 3.34 -2.46
N VAL A 272 -0.27 3.71 -2.00
CA VAL A 272 -0.50 4.89 -1.18
C VAL A 272 -0.59 4.42 0.26
N VAL A 273 0.24 4.96 1.16
CA VAL A 273 0.26 4.59 2.58
C VAL A 273 -0.01 5.84 3.40
N THR A 274 -0.95 5.76 4.34
CA THR A 274 -1.40 6.88 5.17
C THR A 274 -1.50 6.46 6.64
N THR A 275 -1.16 7.36 7.57
CA THR A 275 -1.36 7.11 9.01
C THR A 275 -2.83 7.24 9.38
N LYS A 276 -3.35 6.34 10.22
CA LYS A 276 -4.75 6.45 10.71
C LYS A 276 -4.95 7.59 11.72
N ASN A 277 -3.88 8.02 12.38
CA ASN A 277 -3.86 9.12 13.35
C ASN A 277 -3.09 10.33 12.80
N GLU A 278 -3.32 11.51 13.37
CA GLU A 278 -2.76 12.79 12.86
C GLU A 278 -1.25 12.92 13.14
N LEU A 279 -0.79 12.57 14.35
CA LEU A 279 0.57 12.93 14.81
C LEU A 279 1.47 11.74 15.15
N GLY A 280 1.02 10.50 14.96
CA GLY A 280 1.94 9.38 15.06
C GLY A 280 1.33 7.99 15.23
N PHE A 281 2.18 7.11 15.76
CA PHE A 281 1.92 5.69 15.94
C PHE A 281 1.52 5.35 17.38
N THR A 282 1.66 6.31 18.31
CA THR A 282 1.40 6.12 19.73
C THR A 282 0.74 7.35 20.34
N PHE A 283 -0.11 7.11 21.35
CA PHE A 283 -0.74 8.17 22.15
C PHE A 283 0.27 9.14 22.78
N ALA A 284 1.44 8.64 23.20
CA ALA A 284 2.48 9.44 23.82
C ALA A 284 3.03 10.52 22.85
N GLN A 285 3.24 10.17 21.58
CA GLN A 285 3.72 11.10 20.56
C GLN A 285 2.73 12.24 20.32
N GLU A 286 1.43 11.96 20.33
CA GLU A 286 0.41 12.99 20.11
C GLU A 286 0.28 13.96 21.30
N ILE A 287 0.42 13.45 22.52
CA ILE A 287 0.18 14.25 23.73
C ILE A 287 1.43 15.01 24.19
N LEU A 288 2.64 14.52 23.89
CA LEU A 288 3.88 15.09 24.42
C LEU A 288 4.06 16.59 24.12
N PRO A 289 3.83 17.10 22.87
CA PRO A 289 3.89 18.53 22.61
C PRO A 289 2.87 19.31 23.46
N LYS A 290 1.65 18.79 23.62
CA LYS A 290 0.59 19.42 24.43
C LYS A 290 1.00 19.46 25.91
N VAL A 291 1.57 18.37 26.43
CA VAL A 291 2.06 18.30 27.82
C VAL A 291 3.16 19.33 28.07
N ILE A 292 4.13 19.47 27.18
CA ILE A 292 5.21 20.47 27.31
C ILE A 292 4.63 21.90 27.30
N LEU A 293 3.70 22.19 26.40
CA LEU A 293 3.06 23.49 26.33
C LEU A 293 2.27 23.82 27.62
N PHE A 294 1.38 22.92 28.05
CA PHE A 294 0.52 23.16 29.21
C PHE A 294 1.31 23.19 30.52
N SER A 295 2.28 22.29 30.70
CA SER A 295 3.13 22.29 31.89
C SER A 295 4.03 23.54 31.96
N GLY A 296 4.61 23.97 30.84
CA GLY A 296 5.42 25.20 30.79
C GLY A 296 4.59 26.47 31.03
N LEU A 297 3.36 26.54 30.51
CA LEU A 297 2.43 27.63 30.81
C LEU A 297 2.05 27.65 32.28
N LEU A 298 1.73 26.49 32.87
CA LEU A 298 1.40 26.38 34.28
C LEU A 298 2.55 26.87 35.18
N VAL A 299 3.78 26.42 34.92
CA VAL A 299 4.97 26.86 35.66
C VAL A 299 5.20 28.36 35.52
N SER A 300 5.05 28.90 34.30
CA SER A 300 5.20 30.34 34.04
C SER A 300 4.17 31.17 34.82
N LEU A 301 2.91 30.73 34.86
CA LEU A 301 1.84 31.39 35.60
C LEU A 301 2.03 31.30 37.12
N LEU A 302 2.46 30.14 37.64
CA LEU A 302 2.77 29.97 39.05
C LEU A 302 3.93 30.86 39.49
N PHE A 303 4.98 31.00 38.67
CA PHE A 303 6.08 31.93 38.91
C PHE A 303 5.59 33.38 39.00
N LEU A 304 4.79 33.81 38.02
CA LEU A 304 4.21 35.16 37.99
C LEU A 304 3.33 35.42 39.22
N ALA A 305 2.44 34.48 39.55
CA ALA A 305 1.52 34.59 40.68
C ALA A 305 2.27 34.66 42.02
N PHE A 306 3.27 33.78 42.22
CA PHE A 306 4.11 33.79 43.42
C PHE A 306 4.84 35.12 43.55
N PHE A 307 5.42 35.64 42.47
CA PHE A 307 6.14 36.91 42.52
C PHE A 307 5.20 38.09 42.80
N LEU A 308 4.05 38.18 42.13
CA LEU A 308 3.07 39.23 42.37
C LEU A 308 2.55 39.20 43.82
N TYR A 309 2.39 38.00 44.39
CA TYR A 309 2.03 37.84 45.80
C TYR A 309 3.12 38.39 46.73
N GLN A 310 4.39 38.03 46.51
CA GLN A 310 5.52 38.54 47.30
C GLN A 310 5.66 40.07 47.16
N TYR A 311 5.51 40.59 45.94
CA TYR A 311 5.54 42.02 45.67
C TYR A 311 4.43 42.76 46.41
N LYS A 312 3.20 42.22 46.45
CA LYS A 312 2.09 42.77 47.21
C LYS A 312 2.37 42.79 48.72
N LEU A 313 2.93 41.72 49.27
CA LEU A 313 3.30 41.67 50.69
C LEU A 313 4.35 42.73 51.05
N HIS A 314 5.37 42.90 50.19
CA HIS A 314 6.41 43.91 50.38
C HIS A 314 5.85 45.35 50.33
N LEU A 315 4.94 45.64 49.39
CA LEU A 315 4.25 46.93 49.33
C LEU A 315 3.44 47.23 50.60
N ALA A 316 2.71 46.24 51.12
CA ALA A 316 1.91 46.39 52.34
C ALA A 316 2.80 46.69 53.57
N SER A 317 3.98 46.05 53.66
CA SER A 317 4.91 46.31 54.77
C SER A 317 5.51 47.72 54.78
N HIS A 318 5.64 48.37 53.61
CA HIS A 318 6.19 49.73 53.50
C HIS A 318 5.14 50.84 53.63
N GLN A 319 3.86 50.54 53.45
CA GLN A 319 2.77 51.49 53.74
C GLN A 319 2.40 51.53 55.23
N ALA A 320 2.78 50.50 56.00
CA ALA A 320 2.52 50.39 57.44
C ALA A 320 3.61 51.01 58.34
N THR A 321 4.69 51.52 57.73
CA THR A 321 5.83 52.22 58.38
C THR A 321 5.88 53.66 57.92
#